data_AF-A0A0F8ZVX8-F1
#
_entry.id   AF-A0A0F8ZVX8-F1
#
_cell.length_a   1.000
_cell.length_b   1.000
_cell.length_c   1.000
_cell.angle_alpha   90.00
_cell.angle_beta   90.00
_cell.angle_gamma   90.00
#
_symmetry.space_group_name_H-M   'P 1'
#
loop_
_entity.id
_entity.type
_entity.pdbx_description
1 polymer ?
#
loop_
_entity_poly.entity_id
_entity_poly.type
_entity_poly.pdbx_seq_one_letter_code
_entity_poly.pdbx_strand_id
1 'polypeptide(L)' 'LENGLEMSKEEFSAAGGNQCLFHIDFMVGSDKMNIDGINEDETTEPIMRNGEWAFDI' A
#
# COMPACT_ATOMS: atom_id res chain seq x y z
N LEU A 1 -6.25 7.57 -1.35
CA LEU A 1 -7.09 8.48 -2.14
C LEU A 1 -7.12 9.82 -1.43
N GLU A 2 -6.58 10.86 -2.06
CA GLU A 2 -6.67 12.22 -1.54
C GLU A 2 -8.15 12.64 -1.48
N ASN A 3 -8.58 13.28 -0.39
CA ASN A 3 -9.99 13.69 -0.16
C ASN A 3 -11.02 12.54 -0.26
N GLY A 4 -10.66 11.35 0.24
CA GLY A 4 -11.54 10.18 0.18
C GLY A 4 -12.78 10.24 1.08
N LEU A 5 -12.84 11.16 2.04
CA LEU A 5 -13.98 11.32 2.96
C LEU A 5 -15.17 12.05 2.30
N GLU A 6 -14.87 12.88 1.29
CA GLU A 6 -15.82 13.68 0.54
C GLU A 6 -16.44 12.91 -0.63
N MET A 7 -15.85 11.76 -1.00
CA MET A 7 -16.30 10.94 -2.12
C MET A 7 -17.60 10.19 -1.79
N SER A 8 -18.49 10.11 -2.77
CA SER A 8 -19.55 9.12 -2.80
C SER A 8 -18.97 7.70 -2.89
N LYS A 9 -19.82 6.69 -2.65
CA LYS A 9 -19.43 5.29 -2.77
C LYS A 9 -18.98 4.94 -4.19
N GLU A 10 -19.68 5.50 -5.18
CA GLU A 10 -19.41 5.27 -6.59
C GLU A 10 -18.07 5.90 -7.01
N GLU A 11 -17.79 7.13 -6.57
CA GLU A 11 -16.51 7.82 -6.82
C GLU A 11 -15.34 7.09 -6.14
N PHE A 12 -15.51 6.66 -4.90
CA PHE A 12 -14.48 5.93 -4.16
C PHE A 12 -14.12 4.60 -4.85
N SER A 13 -15.12 3.84 -5.29
CA SER A 13 -14.91 2.60 -6.05
C SER A 13 -14.27 2.86 -7.41
N ALA A 14 -14.70 3.90 -8.13
CA ALA A 14 -14.12 4.29 -9.42
C ALA A 14 -12.65 4.70 -9.31
N ALA A 15 -12.25 5.27 -8.17
CA ALA A 15 -10.86 5.60 -7.85
C ALA A 15 -10.03 4.38 -7.38
N GLY A 16 -10.60 3.17 -7.36
CA GLY A 16 -9.91 1.93 -6.98
C GLY A 16 -10.06 1.52 -5.52
N GLY A 17 -10.89 2.24 -4.74
CA GLY A 17 -11.19 1.88 -3.35
C GLY A 17 -12.02 0.60 -3.25
N ASN A 18 -11.63 -0.31 -2.34
CA ASN A 18 -12.37 -1.54 -2.10
C ASN A 18 -13.58 -1.29 -1.17
N GLN A 19 -14.74 -1.86 -1.51
CA GLN A 19 -15.95 -1.81 -0.67
C GLN A 19 -16.33 -3.21 -0.18
N CYS A 20 -16.43 -3.37 1.14
CA CYS A 20 -16.73 -4.64 1.77
C CYS A 20 -17.54 -4.45 3.05
N LEU A 21 -18.22 -5.51 3.50
CA LEU A 21 -18.95 -5.52 4.77
C LEU A 21 -18.02 -5.73 5.98
N PHE A 22 -16.89 -6.40 5.77
CA PHE A 22 -15.93 -6.73 6.81
C PHE A 22 -14.53 -6.34 6.36
N HIS A 23 -13.79 -5.69 7.24
CA HIS A 23 -12.37 -5.44 7.11
C HIS A 23 -11.65 -6.31 8.15
N ILE A 24 -10.82 -7.25 7.68
CA ILE A 24 -10.11 -8.19 8.55
C ILE A 24 -8.62 -8.09 8.22
N ASP A 25 -7.86 -7.59 9.18
CA ASP A 25 -6.41 -7.49 9.09
C ASP A 25 -5.74 -8.83 9.42
N PHE A 26 -4.67 -9.14 8.68
CA PHE A 26 -3.77 -10.25 9.00
C PHE A 26 -2.33 -9.85 8.74
N MET A 27 -1.41 -10.41 9.53
CA MET A 27 0.00 -10.03 9.50
C MET A 27 0.77 -10.90 8.52
N VAL A 28 1.63 -10.25 7.71
CA VAL A 28 2.55 -10.92 6.76
C VAL A 28 4.02 -10.61 7.00
N GLY A 29 4.34 -9.61 7.85
CA GLY A 29 5.70 -9.12 8.08
C GLY A 29 6.63 -10.13 8.77
N SER A 30 7.93 -10.03 8.47
CA SER A 30 9.01 -10.77 9.16
C SER A 30 10.38 -10.11 8.95
N ASP A 31 11.37 -10.54 9.72
CA ASP A 31 12.80 -10.20 9.57
C ASP A 31 13.43 -10.73 8.26
N LYS A 32 12.69 -11.53 7.48
CA LYS A 32 13.08 -12.06 6.18
C LYS A 32 12.37 -11.38 5.01
N MET A 33 11.56 -10.36 5.28
CA MET A 33 10.78 -9.66 4.27
C MET A 33 11.60 -8.59 3.55
N ASN A 34 11.49 -8.57 2.22
CA ASN A 34 11.97 -7.48 1.38
C ASN A 34 10.77 -6.88 0.64
N ILE A 35 10.74 -5.55 0.51
CA ILE A 35 9.69 -4.81 -0.19
C ILE A 35 10.34 -3.83 -1.16
N ASP A 36 9.87 -3.84 -2.41
CA ASP A 36 10.22 -2.89 -3.46
C ASP A 36 8.99 -2.06 -3.83
N GLY A 37 9.20 -0.75 -3.95
CA GLY A 37 8.27 0.14 -4.63
C GLY A 37 8.48 0.03 -6.13
N ILE A 38 7.39 0.05 -6.90
CA ILE A 38 7.43 0.07 -8.37
C ILE A 38 6.96 1.45 -8.81
N ASN A 39 7.82 2.15 -9.54
CA ASN A 39 7.52 3.46 -10.11
C ASN A 39 6.65 3.34 -11.37
N GLU A 40 6.07 4.46 -11.80
CA GLU A 40 5.27 4.51 -13.05
C GLU A 40 6.09 4.15 -14.29
N ASP A 41 7.40 4.36 -14.27
CA ASP A 41 8.33 3.98 -15.34
C ASP A 41 8.85 2.53 -15.21
N GLU A 42 8.20 1.73 -14.37
CA GLU A 42 8.53 0.33 -14.05
C GLU A 42 9.88 0.12 -13.35
N THR A 43 10.62 1.19 -13.03
CA THR A 43 11.81 1.05 -12.19
C THR A 43 11.42 0.67 -10.76
N THR A 44 12.37 0.05 -10.04
CA THR A 44 12.14 -0.39 -8.66
C THR A 44 13.04 0.35 -7.70
N GLU A 45 12.48 0.69 -6.54
CA GLU A 45 13.21 1.27 -5.42
C GLU A 45 13.06 0.40 -4.17
N PRO A 46 14.15 0.13 -3.43
CA PRO A 46 14.08 -0.64 -2.20
C PRO A 46 13.39 0.17 -1.11
N ILE A 47 12.29 -0.35 -0.55
CA ILE A 47 11.57 0.29 0.56
C ILE A 47 11.91 -0.41 1.88
N MET A 48 11.91 -1.74 1.91
CA MET A 48 12.34 -2.53 3.07
C MET A 48 13.30 -3.65 2.69
N ARG A 49 14.26 -3.94 3.58
CA ARG A 49 15.18 -5.07 3.50
C ARG A 49 15.32 -5.76 4.84
N ASN A 50 15.18 -7.09 4.85
CA ASN A 50 15.23 -7.91 6.07
C ASN A 50 14.29 -7.38 7.19
N GLY A 51 13.09 -6.94 6.82
CA GLY A 51 12.10 -6.42 7.77
C GLY A 51 12.34 -4.99 8.26
N GLU A 52 13.39 -4.30 7.82
CA GLU A 52 13.72 -2.92 8.23
C GLU A 52 13.65 -1.96 7.03
N TRP A 53 13.58 -0.65 7.29
CA TRP A 53 13.64 0.38 6.24
C TRP A 53 14.98 0.34 5.50
N ALA A 54 14.94 0.48 4.18
CA ALA A 54 16.14 0.42 3.33
C ALA A 54 16.92 1.76 3.23
N PHE A 55 16.41 2.82 3.85
CA PHE A 55 16.98 4.17 3.83
C PHE A 55 17.24 4.69 5.25
N ASP A 56 18.29 5.48 5.41
CA ASP A 56 18.60 6.18 6.65
C ASP A 56 17.77 7.47 6.74
N ILE A 57 17.28 7.78 7.94
CA ILE A 57 16.50 8.99 8.25
C ILE A 57 17.34 9.95 9.11
#